data_AF-A0A7C3QZ80-F1
#
_entry.id   AF-A0A7C3QZ80-F1
#
_cell.length_a   1.000
_cell.length_b   1.000
_cell.length_c   1.000
_cell.angle_alpha   90.00
_cell.angle_beta   90.00
_cell.angle_gamma   90.00
#
_symmetry.space_group_name_H-M   'P 1'
#
loop_
_entity.id
_entity.type
_entity.pdbx_description
1 polymer ?
#
loop_
_entity_poly.entity_id
_entity_poly.type
_entity_poly.pdbx_seq_one_letter_code
_entity_poly.pdbx_strand_id
1 'polypeptide(L)'
;MAECCVYLSEMGYPLSIEEAREINPLFAGHNAVAFAAKRKGLVASSEEMDRLYALTWPRVRPAALDIATAIALIHAAGGVAVIAHPHQYKRDGQNWPLEDFAALKALGLDGVEVYHRRMPPADRAHFMRLAEELDLLITGGSDEHGWPTGFPYLGKEPIPDALLDSLLARMEKPRVLD
;
A
#
# COMPACT_ATOMS: atom_id res chain seq x y z
N MET A 1 9.98 -10.36 7.94
CA MET A 1 10.81 -10.81 6.80
C MET A 1 11.88 -11.83 7.17
N ALA A 2 12.47 -11.82 8.37
CA ALA A 2 13.47 -12.83 8.75
C ALA A 2 12.96 -14.29 8.62
N GLU A 3 11.78 -14.58 9.16
CA GLU A 3 11.13 -15.90 8.99
C GLU A 3 10.82 -16.23 7.52
N CYS A 4 10.47 -15.22 6.70
CA CYS A 4 10.26 -15.40 5.26
C CYS A 4 11.56 -15.88 4.59
N CYS A 5 12.70 -15.26 4.91
CA CYS A 5 14.01 -15.68 4.41
C CYS A 5 14.37 -17.12 4.81
N VAL A 6 14.00 -17.54 6.02
CA VAL A 6 14.17 -18.94 6.47
C VAL A 6 13.37 -19.89 5.59
N TYR A 7 12.06 -19.66 5.42
CA TYR A 7 11.22 -20.52 4.59
C TYR A 7 11.64 -20.53 3.12
N LEU A 8 12.02 -19.38 2.56
CA LEU A 8 12.54 -19.31 1.20
C LEU A 8 13.82 -20.15 1.05
N SER A 9 14.71 -20.10 2.06
CA SER A 9 15.93 -20.90 2.06
C SER A 9 15.64 -22.40 2.11
N GLU A 10 14.67 -22.84 2.92
CA GLU A 10 14.20 -24.23 2.95
C GLU A 10 13.62 -24.70 1.60
N MET A 11 13.07 -23.78 0.81
CA MET A 11 12.55 -24.03 -0.53
C MET A 11 13.63 -23.99 -1.63
N GLY A 12 14.90 -23.80 -1.27
CA GLY A 12 16.02 -23.74 -2.24
C GLY A 12 16.39 -22.33 -2.72
N TYR A 13 15.86 -21.28 -2.09
CA TYR A 13 16.20 -19.88 -2.37
C TYR A 13 17.00 -19.32 -1.20
N PRO A 14 18.32 -19.60 -1.09
CA PRO A 14 19.12 -19.23 0.07
C PRO A 14 19.18 -17.71 0.22
N LEU A 15 18.44 -17.18 1.19
CA LEU A 15 18.28 -15.75 1.46
C LEU A 15 18.39 -15.49 2.95
N SER A 16 18.95 -14.35 3.34
CA SER A 16 18.96 -13.90 4.73
C SER A 16 18.39 -12.50 4.90
N ILE A 17 17.98 -12.18 6.13
CA ILE A 17 17.53 -10.82 6.46
C ILE A 17 18.72 -9.84 6.46
N GLU A 18 19.93 -10.33 6.71
CA GLU A 18 21.18 -9.56 6.63
C GLU A 18 21.42 -9.06 5.20
N GLU A 19 21.23 -9.91 4.19
CA GLU A 19 21.34 -9.51 2.78
C GLU A 19 20.31 -8.44 2.40
N ALA A 20 19.10 -8.53 2.96
CA ALA A 20 18.10 -7.48 2.79
C ALA A 20 18.49 -6.17 3.51
N ARG A 21 19.11 -6.25 4.69
CA ARG A 21 19.64 -5.07 5.42
C ARG A 21 20.79 -4.39 4.68
N GLU A 22 21.61 -5.12 3.93
CA GLU A 22 22.63 -4.53 3.07
C GLU A 22 22.03 -3.65 1.97
N ILE A 23 20.82 -3.98 1.49
CA ILE A 23 20.13 -3.23 0.45
C ILE A 23 19.41 -2.02 1.02
N ASN A 24 18.68 -2.21 2.12
CA ASN A 24 18.00 -1.14 2.84
C ASN A 24 18.23 -1.31 4.35
N PRO A 25 19.22 -0.62 4.93
CA PRO A 25 19.56 -0.76 6.35
C PRO A 25 18.49 -0.15 7.26
N LEU A 26 17.63 0.73 6.73
CA LEU A 26 16.53 1.34 7.49
C LEU A 26 15.31 0.42 7.53
N PHE A 27 15.06 -0.32 6.46
CA PHE A 27 13.89 -1.19 6.35
C PHE A 27 14.15 -2.40 5.45
N ALA A 28 14.53 -3.53 6.06
CA ALA A 28 14.70 -4.82 5.40
C ALA A 28 13.34 -5.51 5.12
N GLY A 29 12.48 -4.82 4.38
CA GLY A 29 11.15 -5.28 3.98
C GLY A 29 11.15 -6.18 2.75
N HIS A 30 9.95 -6.47 2.22
CA HIS A 30 9.75 -7.35 1.07
C HIS A 30 10.52 -6.90 -0.18
N ASN A 31 10.60 -5.59 -0.46
CA ASN A 31 11.38 -5.09 -1.59
C ASN A 31 12.88 -5.37 -1.43
N ALA A 32 13.43 -5.18 -0.23
CA ALA A 32 14.84 -5.46 0.02
C ALA A 32 15.18 -6.95 -0.15
N VAL A 33 14.31 -7.84 0.32
CA VAL A 33 14.46 -9.30 0.10
C VAL A 33 14.34 -9.66 -1.38
N ALA A 34 13.39 -9.06 -2.10
CA ALA A 34 13.22 -9.28 -3.55
C ALA A 34 14.46 -8.83 -4.34
N PHE A 35 15.04 -7.68 -3.99
CA PHE A 35 16.29 -7.22 -4.58
C PHE A 35 17.47 -8.15 -4.25
N ALA A 36 17.55 -8.69 -3.02
CA ALA A 36 18.59 -9.66 -2.65
C ALA A 36 18.49 -10.93 -3.50
N ALA A 37 17.27 -11.46 -3.67
CA ALA A 37 17.01 -12.63 -4.52
C ALA A 37 17.42 -12.38 -5.96
N LYS A 38 17.04 -11.24 -6.53
CA LYS A 38 17.43 -10.86 -7.90
C LYS A 38 18.94 -10.68 -8.04
N ARG A 39 19.61 -10.03 -7.08
CA ARG A 39 21.07 -9.82 -7.06
C ARG A 39 21.83 -11.15 -7.07
N LYS A 40 21.30 -12.18 -6.41
CA LYS A 40 21.87 -13.53 -6.36
C LYS A 40 21.48 -14.40 -7.56
N GLY A 41 20.67 -13.89 -8.49
CA GLY A 41 20.16 -14.67 -9.62
C GLY A 41 19.21 -15.79 -9.20
N LEU A 42 18.61 -15.71 -8.01
CA LEU A 42 17.72 -16.74 -7.47
C LEU A 42 16.31 -16.65 -8.06
N VAL A 43 15.93 -15.47 -8.56
CA VAL A 43 14.65 -15.24 -9.24
C VAL A 43 14.90 -14.49 -10.54
N ALA A 44 14.17 -14.88 -11.59
CA ALA A 44 14.25 -14.28 -12.92
C ALA A 44 13.38 -13.03 -13.07
N SER A 45 12.29 -12.92 -12.29
CA SER A 45 11.35 -11.81 -12.41
C SER A 45 10.65 -11.46 -11.08
N SER A 46 9.98 -10.29 -11.06
CA SER A 46 9.18 -9.89 -9.91
C SER A 46 7.99 -10.82 -9.69
N GLU A 47 7.38 -11.32 -10.77
CA GLU A 47 6.26 -12.27 -10.70
C GLU A 47 6.68 -13.60 -10.08
N GLU A 48 7.92 -14.05 -10.31
CA GLU A 48 8.46 -15.23 -9.62
C GLU A 48 8.59 -14.96 -8.12
N MET A 49 9.11 -13.79 -7.75
CA MET A 49 9.22 -13.40 -6.34
C MET A 49 7.85 -13.30 -5.67
N ASP A 50 6.85 -12.74 -6.34
CA ASP A 50 5.48 -12.63 -5.84
C ASP A 50 4.86 -14.01 -5.58
N ARG A 51 5.11 -15.00 -6.46
CA ARG A 51 4.69 -16.39 -6.23
C ARG A 51 5.35 -16.99 -4.99
N LEU A 52 6.64 -16.74 -4.78
CA LEU A 52 7.36 -17.21 -3.59
C LEU A 52 6.84 -16.53 -2.32
N TYR A 53 6.51 -15.24 -2.37
CA TYR A 53 5.83 -14.56 -1.28
C TYR A 53 4.44 -15.12 -1.03
N ALA A 54 3.65 -15.43 -2.05
CA ALA A 54 2.34 -16.05 -1.87
C ALA A 54 2.41 -17.40 -1.11
N LEU A 55 3.51 -18.15 -1.28
CA LEU A 55 3.74 -19.41 -0.57
C LEU A 55 4.19 -19.24 0.89
N THR A 56 4.95 -18.18 1.18
CA THR A 56 5.53 -17.95 2.52
C THR A 56 4.69 -17.03 3.39
N TRP A 57 4.05 -16.01 2.80
CA TRP A 57 3.27 -14.98 3.48
C TRP A 57 2.19 -15.53 4.41
N PRO A 58 1.40 -16.56 4.06
CA PRO A 58 0.41 -17.13 4.98
C PRO A 58 1.01 -17.66 6.29
N ARG A 59 2.30 -17.99 6.31
CA ARG A 59 3.01 -18.51 7.50
C ARG A 59 3.64 -17.42 8.35
N VAL A 60 4.07 -16.32 7.73
CA VAL A 60 4.90 -15.28 8.37
C VAL A 60 4.23 -13.93 8.51
N ARG A 61 3.06 -13.73 7.89
CA ARG A 61 2.36 -12.46 7.97
C ARG A 61 1.94 -12.22 9.42
N PRO A 62 2.24 -11.03 9.99
CA PRO A 62 1.67 -10.65 11.27
C PRO A 62 0.14 -10.67 11.22
N ALA A 63 -0.50 -10.78 12.38
CA ALA A 63 -1.94 -10.55 12.48
C ALA A 63 -2.27 -9.17 11.91
N ALA A 64 -3.16 -9.13 10.91
CA ALA A 64 -3.63 -7.88 10.35
C ALA A 64 -4.63 -7.23 11.31
N LEU A 65 -4.54 -5.92 11.46
CA LEU A 65 -5.63 -5.13 12.03
C LEU A 65 -6.84 -5.20 11.08
N ASP A 66 -8.04 -5.35 11.61
CA ASP A 66 -9.23 -5.14 10.82
C ASP A 66 -9.35 -3.67 10.42
N ILE A 67 -10.06 -3.41 9.32
CA ILE A 67 -10.11 -2.08 8.71
C ILE A 67 -10.81 -1.07 9.64
N ALA A 68 -11.83 -1.49 10.39
CA ALA A 68 -12.53 -0.59 11.32
C ALA A 68 -11.59 -0.12 12.44
N THR A 69 -10.83 -1.06 13.04
CA THR A 69 -9.80 -0.73 14.03
C THR A 69 -8.73 0.19 13.45
N ALA A 70 -8.26 -0.06 12.22
CA ALA A 70 -7.26 0.79 11.58
C ALA A 70 -7.77 2.23 11.37
N ILE A 71 -9.01 2.39 10.89
CA ILE A 71 -9.65 3.70 10.72
C ILE A 71 -9.76 4.41 12.07
N ALA A 72 -10.27 3.72 13.10
CA ALA A 72 -10.43 4.28 14.44
C ALA A 72 -9.09 4.74 15.05
N LEU A 73 -8.01 3.96 14.88
CA LEU A 73 -6.68 4.35 15.36
C LEU A 73 -6.11 5.57 14.65
N ILE A 74 -6.28 5.65 13.31
CA ILE A 74 -5.87 6.83 12.54
C ILE A 74 -6.60 8.07 13.05
N HIS A 75 -7.91 7.97 13.27
CA HIS A 75 -8.71 9.09 13.79
C HIS A 75 -8.37 9.45 15.22
N ALA A 76 -8.12 8.48 16.09
CA ALA A 76 -7.70 8.70 17.47
C ALA A 76 -6.34 9.45 17.54
N ALA A 77 -5.50 9.29 16.53
CA ALA A 77 -4.27 10.06 16.36
C ALA A 77 -4.48 11.45 15.70
N GLY A 78 -5.72 11.86 15.44
CA GLY A 78 -6.05 13.12 14.75
C GLY A 78 -5.87 13.07 13.23
N GLY A 79 -5.71 11.87 12.66
CA GLY A 79 -5.43 11.66 11.24
C GLY A 79 -6.67 11.55 10.36
N VAL A 80 -6.41 11.31 9.07
CA VAL A 80 -7.40 11.09 8.00
C VAL A 80 -7.17 9.70 7.41
N ALA A 81 -8.21 8.86 7.40
CA ALA A 81 -8.10 7.48 6.95
C ALA A 81 -8.33 7.37 5.43
N VAL A 82 -7.31 6.90 4.71
CA VAL A 82 -7.31 6.84 3.24
C VAL A 82 -6.93 5.43 2.78
N ILE A 83 -7.68 4.87 1.81
CA ILE A 83 -7.25 3.65 1.13
C ILE A 83 -6.16 4.01 0.12
N ALA A 84 -4.93 3.56 0.38
CA ALA A 84 -3.79 3.74 -0.52
C ALA A 84 -3.88 2.79 -1.74
N HIS A 85 -3.48 3.29 -2.91
CA HIS A 85 -3.36 2.59 -4.19
C HIS A 85 -4.36 1.43 -4.40
N PRO A 86 -5.67 1.70 -4.36
CA PRO A 86 -6.72 0.67 -4.30
C PRO A 86 -6.76 -0.24 -5.53
N HIS A 87 -6.26 0.22 -6.68
CA HIS A 87 -6.12 -0.58 -7.90
C HIS A 87 -5.27 -1.84 -7.73
N GLN A 88 -4.41 -1.91 -6.70
CA GLN A 88 -3.61 -3.11 -6.41
C GLN A 88 -4.41 -4.19 -5.66
N TYR A 89 -5.58 -3.84 -5.11
CA TYR A 89 -6.44 -4.77 -4.37
C TYR A 89 -7.61 -5.19 -5.26
N LYS A 90 -7.40 -6.26 -6.04
CA LYS A 90 -8.44 -6.82 -6.91
C LYS A 90 -9.13 -8.00 -6.24
N ARG A 91 -10.47 -8.05 -6.31
CA ARG A 91 -11.27 -9.25 -6.00
C ARG A 91 -11.70 -9.86 -7.32
N ASP A 92 -11.30 -11.10 -7.59
CA ASP A 92 -11.58 -11.81 -8.85
C ASP A 92 -11.17 -11.01 -10.10
N GLY A 93 -10.03 -10.30 -10.01
CA GLY A 93 -9.50 -9.46 -11.08
C GLY A 93 -10.17 -8.09 -11.23
N GLN A 94 -11.14 -7.74 -10.38
CA GLN A 94 -11.91 -6.50 -10.45
C GLN A 94 -11.59 -5.55 -9.30
N ASN A 95 -11.71 -4.24 -9.53
CA ASN A 95 -11.66 -3.26 -8.44
C ASN A 95 -12.84 -3.49 -7.48
N TRP A 96 -12.65 -3.09 -6.22
CA TRP A 96 -13.77 -3.05 -5.29
C TRP A 96 -14.85 -2.09 -5.79
N PRO A 97 -16.12 -2.52 -5.77
CA PRO A 97 -17.25 -1.74 -6.25
C PRO A 97 -17.70 -0.69 -5.23
N LEU A 98 -18.73 0.07 -5.59
CA LEU A 98 -19.28 1.17 -4.78
C LEU A 98 -19.76 0.69 -3.40
N GLU A 99 -20.41 -0.47 -3.34
CA GLU A 99 -20.93 -1.03 -2.08
C GLU A 99 -19.83 -1.29 -1.05
N ASP A 100 -18.65 -1.75 -1.49
CA ASP A 100 -17.52 -2.01 -0.60
C ASP A 100 -16.99 -0.68 -0.03
N PHE A 101 -16.85 0.35 -0.86
CA PHE A 101 -16.43 1.68 -0.40
C PHE A 101 -17.49 2.38 0.46
N ALA A 102 -18.78 2.18 0.18
CA ALA A 102 -19.87 2.70 0.99
C ALA A 102 -19.85 2.08 2.40
N ALA A 103 -19.57 0.78 2.51
CA ALA A 103 -19.38 0.12 3.80
C ALA A 103 -18.17 0.69 4.55
N LEU A 104 -17.05 0.95 3.87
CA LEU A 104 -15.87 1.59 4.48
C LEU A 104 -16.14 3.04 4.90
N LYS A 105 -16.90 3.80 4.10
CA LYS A 105 -17.34 5.15 4.45
C LYS A 105 -18.20 5.15 5.71
N ALA A 106 -19.10 4.18 5.86
CA ALA A 106 -19.90 4.01 7.07
C ALA A 106 -19.04 3.69 8.31
N LEU A 107 -17.86 3.08 8.13
CA LEU A 107 -16.86 2.89 9.19
C LEU A 107 -15.98 4.12 9.44
N GLY A 108 -16.18 5.21 8.71
CA GLY A 108 -15.44 6.46 8.86
C GLY A 108 -14.32 6.69 7.85
N LEU A 109 -14.24 5.92 6.75
CA LEU A 109 -13.25 6.18 5.71
C LEU A 109 -13.38 7.61 5.18
N ASP A 110 -12.26 8.31 5.10
CA ASP A 110 -12.23 9.71 4.72
C ASP A 110 -11.92 9.93 3.24
N GLY A 111 -11.08 9.07 2.65
CA GLY A 111 -10.57 9.26 1.30
C GLY A 111 -10.04 8.01 0.61
N VAL A 112 -9.65 8.20 -0.63
CA VAL A 112 -9.08 7.18 -1.51
C VAL A 112 -7.95 7.79 -2.35
N GLU A 113 -6.86 7.04 -2.54
CA GLU A 113 -5.79 7.44 -3.45
C GLU A 113 -6.20 7.17 -4.91
N VAL A 114 -6.06 8.19 -5.75
CA VAL A 114 -6.40 8.14 -7.18
C VAL A 114 -5.21 8.53 -8.04
N TYR A 115 -4.41 9.48 -7.58
CA TYR A 115 -3.20 9.91 -8.27
C TYR A 115 -2.04 9.02 -7.86
N HIS A 116 -1.80 8.00 -8.68
CA HIS A 116 -0.71 7.07 -8.49
C HIS A 116 -0.19 6.60 -9.85
N ARG A 117 1.14 6.63 -10.08
CA ARG A 117 1.73 6.42 -11.42
C ARG A 117 1.41 5.06 -12.03
N ARG A 118 1.19 4.05 -11.17
CA ARG A 118 0.90 2.67 -11.60
C ARG A 118 -0.59 2.42 -11.82
N MET A 119 -1.46 3.40 -11.50
CA MET A 119 -2.90 3.24 -11.65
C MET A 119 -3.30 3.41 -13.12
N PRO A 120 -3.88 2.37 -13.76
CA PRO A 120 -4.36 2.47 -15.13
C PRO A 120 -5.48 3.52 -15.28
N PRO A 121 -5.65 4.14 -16.47
CA PRO A 121 -6.70 5.15 -16.69
C PRO A 121 -8.12 4.68 -16.34
N ALA A 122 -8.45 3.42 -16.64
CA ALA A 122 -9.77 2.85 -16.32
C ALA A 122 -10.00 2.72 -14.81
N ASP A 123 -8.98 2.30 -14.06
CA ASP A 123 -9.03 2.21 -12.60
C ASP A 123 -9.11 3.60 -11.98
N ARG A 124 -8.35 4.57 -12.51
CA ARG A 124 -8.42 5.97 -12.09
C ARG A 124 -9.82 6.54 -12.25
N ALA A 125 -10.43 6.37 -13.43
CA ALA A 125 -11.80 6.80 -13.68
C ALA A 125 -12.81 6.12 -12.74
N HIS A 126 -12.60 4.84 -12.41
CA HIS A 126 -13.41 4.11 -11.43
C HIS A 126 -13.35 4.74 -10.04
N PHE A 127 -12.15 4.90 -9.47
CA PHE A 127 -12.02 5.46 -8.12
C PHE A 127 -12.37 6.95 -8.02
N MET A 128 -12.22 7.73 -9.11
CA MET A 128 -12.73 9.10 -9.16
C MET A 128 -14.25 9.16 -9.01
N ARG A 129 -14.99 8.32 -9.76
CA ARG A 129 -16.47 8.27 -9.65
C ARG A 129 -16.91 7.84 -8.26
N LEU A 130 -16.27 6.80 -7.70
CA LEU A 130 -16.53 6.37 -6.34
C LEU A 130 -16.32 7.49 -5.32
N ALA A 131 -15.24 8.25 -5.48
CA ALA A 131 -14.93 9.34 -4.56
C ALA A 131 -15.96 10.46 -4.62
N GLU A 132 -16.42 10.81 -5.83
CA GLU A 132 -17.48 11.79 -6.06
C GLU A 132 -18.82 11.32 -5.49
N GLU A 133 -19.22 10.07 -5.76
CA GLU A 133 -20.51 9.52 -5.31
C GLU A 133 -20.61 9.37 -3.78
N LEU A 134 -19.49 9.15 -3.09
CA LEU A 134 -19.44 8.90 -1.64
C LEU A 134 -18.88 10.08 -0.81
N ASP A 135 -18.62 11.22 -1.45
CA ASP A 135 -17.95 12.38 -0.83
C ASP A 135 -16.67 11.96 -0.06
N LEU A 136 -15.83 11.18 -0.74
CA LEU A 136 -14.51 10.78 -0.26
C LEU A 136 -13.47 11.76 -0.79
N LEU A 137 -12.49 12.08 0.05
CA LEU A 137 -11.33 12.86 -0.37
C LEU A 137 -10.51 12.10 -1.41
N ILE A 138 -10.00 12.81 -2.39
CA ILE A 138 -9.04 12.26 -3.35
C ILE A 138 -7.62 12.60 -2.89
N THR A 139 -6.74 11.61 -2.92
CA THR A 139 -5.32 11.79 -2.60
C THR A 139 -4.39 11.26 -3.70
N GLY A 140 -3.10 11.51 -3.55
CA GLY A 140 -2.07 10.98 -4.43
C GLY A 140 -0.72 10.84 -3.76
N GLY A 141 0.10 9.96 -4.32
CA GLY A 141 1.41 9.63 -3.81
C GLY A 141 2.26 8.93 -4.87
N SER A 142 3.58 9.08 -4.75
CA SER A 142 4.52 8.40 -5.65
C SER A 142 4.71 6.92 -5.30
N ASP A 143 4.39 6.53 -4.05
CA ASP A 143 4.70 5.23 -3.46
C ASP A 143 6.17 4.84 -3.72
N GLU A 144 7.07 5.81 -3.46
CA GLU A 144 8.50 5.68 -3.71
C GLU A 144 9.16 5.02 -2.49
N HIS A 145 10.09 4.11 -2.75
CA HIS A 145 10.76 3.33 -1.72
C HIS A 145 12.27 3.56 -1.65
N GLY A 146 12.84 4.38 -2.54
CA GLY A 146 14.16 4.98 -2.33
C GLY A 146 15.36 4.03 -2.57
N TRP A 147 15.15 2.72 -2.52
CA TRP A 147 16.24 1.74 -2.43
C TRP A 147 16.10 0.60 -3.43
N PRO A 148 17.23 0.13 -4.01
CA PRO A 148 18.58 0.69 -3.93
C PRO A 148 18.79 1.88 -4.89
N THR A 149 17.74 2.31 -5.59
CA THR A 149 17.82 3.19 -6.78
C THR A 149 17.77 4.69 -6.48
N GLY A 150 17.77 5.10 -5.21
CA GLY A 150 17.43 6.46 -4.81
C GLY A 150 15.93 6.71 -4.91
N PHE A 151 15.52 7.98 -4.91
CA PHE A 151 14.13 8.43 -4.97
C PHE A 151 13.72 8.97 -6.37
N PRO A 152 13.90 8.21 -7.47
CA PRO A 152 13.72 8.75 -8.82
C PRO A 152 12.29 9.18 -9.14
N TYR A 153 11.30 8.69 -8.41
CA TYR A 153 9.88 9.00 -8.61
C TYR A 153 9.26 9.88 -7.52
N LEU A 154 10.02 10.28 -6.50
CA LEU A 154 9.52 11.18 -5.47
C LEU A 154 9.09 12.52 -6.11
N GLY A 155 7.85 12.92 -5.87
CA GLY A 155 7.25 14.13 -6.46
C GLY A 155 6.97 14.06 -7.96
N LYS A 156 7.09 12.87 -8.60
CA LYS A 156 6.81 12.70 -10.04
C LYS A 156 5.35 12.41 -10.38
N GLU A 157 4.50 12.15 -9.39
CA GLU A 157 3.04 12.13 -9.54
C GLU A 157 2.50 13.49 -9.05
N PRO A 158 2.35 14.49 -9.93
CA PRO A 158 1.87 15.80 -9.51
C PRO A 158 0.40 15.73 -9.09
N ILE A 159 0.07 16.40 -8.01
CA ILE A 159 -1.31 16.57 -7.53
C ILE A 159 -1.63 18.05 -7.32
N PRO A 160 -2.89 18.49 -7.52
CA PRO A 160 -3.28 19.86 -7.19
C PRO A 160 -3.18 20.14 -5.68
N ASP A 161 -2.70 21.32 -5.30
CA ASP A 161 -2.62 21.76 -3.90
C ASP A 161 -3.97 21.69 -3.17
N ALA A 162 -5.08 21.90 -3.90
CA ALA A 162 -6.43 21.79 -3.37
C ALA A 162 -6.74 20.42 -2.72
N LEU A 163 -6.04 19.34 -3.12
CA LEU A 163 -6.17 18.04 -2.48
C LEU A 163 -5.53 18.03 -1.08
N LEU A 164 -4.40 18.72 -0.91
CA LEU A 164 -3.78 18.92 0.41
C LEU A 164 -4.67 19.77 1.29
N ASP A 165 -5.21 20.87 0.77
CA ASP A 165 -6.13 21.74 1.52
C ASP A 165 -7.35 20.97 2.04
N SER A 166 -7.88 20.07 1.21
CA SER A 166 -9.02 19.22 1.59
C SER A 166 -8.68 18.22 2.70
N LEU A 167 -7.45 17.67 2.71
CA LEU A 167 -6.96 16.83 3.80
C LEU A 167 -6.79 17.61 5.10
N LEU A 168 -6.17 18.79 5.04
CA LEU A 168 -5.97 19.67 6.20
C LEU A 168 -7.32 20.10 6.79
N ALA A 169 -8.26 20.54 5.97
CA ALA A 169 -9.60 20.91 6.41
C ALA A 169 -10.38 19.74 7.03
N ARG A 170 -10.10 18.49 6.63
CA ARG A 170 -10.69 17.31 7.27
C ARG A 170 -10.12 17.04 8.66
N MET A 171 -8.82 17.28 8.87
CA MET A 171 -8.16 17.14 10.17
C MET A 171 -8.70 18.13 11.21
N GLU A 172 -9.12 19.33 10.77
CA GLU A 172 -9.63 20.39 11.66
C GLU A 172 -11.08 20.17 12.13
N LYS A 173 -11.85 19.30 11.47
CA LYS A 173 -13.25 19.04 11.86
C LYS A 173 -13.29 18.25 13.17
N PRO A 174 -14.00 18.72 14.21
CA PRO A 174 -14.22 17.94 15.42
C PRO A 174 -14.91 16.64 15.05
N ARG A 175 -14.27 15.51 15.36
CA ARG A 175 -14.91 14.20 15.20
C ARG A 175 -15.80 13.98 16.41
N VAL A 176 -17.10 13.81 16.18
CA VAL A 176 -18.01 13.32 17.23
C VAL A 176 -17.65 11.86 17.44
N LEU A 177 -16.92 11.59 18.51
CA LEU A 177 -16.74 10.23 19.01
C LEU A 177 -18.03 9.87 19.75
N ASP A 178 -18.75 8.88 19.24
CA ASP A 178 -19.93 8.28 19.86
C ASP A 178 -19.57 7.35 21.02
#